data_AF-A0AAU2GPU9-F1
#
_entry.id   AF-A0AAU2GPU9-F1
#
_cell.length_a   1.000
_cell.length_b   1.000
_cell.length_c   1.000
_cell.angle_alpha   90.00
_cell.angle_beta   90.00
_cell.angle_gamma   90.00
#
_symmetry.space_group_name_H-M   'P 1'
#
loop_
_entity.id
_entity.type
_entity.pdbx_description
1 polymer ?
#
loop_
_entity_poly.entity_id
_entity_poly.type
_entity_poly.pdbx_seq_one_letter_code
_entity_poly.pdbx_strand_id
1 'polypeptide(L)'
;MTSSAPRSSPLALTVLALLHYKPLHPYGIQRLVKDWGKEQVVNVRQRASLYRTIERLNGDGLIAVRETERDQQYPERTVYEVTDAGRETARAWLEEMLSAPKQEFPEFPAALSNLLLLTPEEMANVLERRAVALAEKLDGLEAALAAEADQGLPRITRLETEYLRAVTAAELEWVRAVVEDLRAGGLAWSKDQLDALAAGPVHQ
;
A
#
# COMPACT_ATOMS: atom_id res chain seq x y z
N MET A 1 29.48 -18.86 -0.38
CA MET A 1 28.81 -17.55 -0.37
C MET A 1 27.33 -17.81 -0.24
N THR A 2 26.76 -17.65 0.95
CA THR A 2 25.32 -17.84 1.17
C THR A 2 24.59 -16.69 0.49
N SER A 3 24.00 -16.95 -0.67
CA SER A 3 23.05 -16.02 -1.28
C SER A 3 21.94 -15.78 -0.27
N SER A 4 21.77 -14.52 0.18
CA SER A 4 20.62 -14.13 1.01
C SER A 4 19.35 -14.45 0.23
N ALA A 5 18.36 -15.05 0.88
CA ALA A 5 17.06 -15.27 0.25
C ALA A 5 16.53 -13.95 -0.34
N PRO A 6 15.94 -13.97 -1.55
CA PRO A 6 15.36 -12.78 -2.19
C PRO A 6 14.33 -12.13 -1.27
N ARG A 7 14.40 -10.81 -1.06
CA ARG A 7 13.48 -10.11 -0.15
C ARG A 7 12.12 -9.83 -0.82
N SER A 8 11.03 -10.24 -0.19
CA SER A 8 9.67 -9.93 -0.64
C SER A 8 9.36 -8.43 -0.54
N SER A 9 8.63 -7.87 -1.50
CA SER A 9 7.94 -6.58 -1.35
C SER A 9 6.65 -6.57 -2.17
N PRO A 10 5.64 -5.75 -1.83
CA PRO A 10 4.40 -5.68 -2.60
C PRO A 10 4.66 -5.42 -4.09
N LEU A 11 5.51 -4.44 -4.40
CA LEU A 11 5.88 -4.13 -5.78
C LEU A 11 6.57 -5.30 -6.49
N ALA A 12 7.47 -6.02 -5.81
CA ALA A 12 8.18 -7.15 -6.41
C ALA A 12 7.23 -8.32 -6.70
N LEU A 13 6.31 -8.63 -5.79
CA LEU A 13 5.27 -9.64 -6.02
C LEU A 13 4.38 -9.24 -7.21
N THR A 14 3.95 -7.99 -7.30
CA THR A 14 3.14 -7.52 -8.44
C THR A 14 3.91 -7.59 -9.76
N VAL A 15 5.19 -7.23 -9.78
CA VAL A 15 6.02 -7.37 -10.99
C VAL A 15 6.11 -8.83 -11.43
N LEU A 16 6.41 -9.77 -10.51
CA LEU A 16 6.46 -11.19 -10.83
C LEU A 16 5.12 -11.72 -11.32
N ALA A 17 4.00 -11.33 -10.70
CA ALA A 17 2.66 -11.74 -11.10
C ALA A 17 2.29 -11.23 -12.51
N LEU A 18 2.65 -9.98 -12.85
CA LEU A 18 2.41 -9.44 -14.19
C LEU A 18 3.28 -10.11 -15.25
N LEU A 19 4.54 -10.41 -14.93
CA LEU A 19 5.45 -11.12 -15.82
C LEU A 19 5.09 -12.61 -15.97
N HIS A 20 4.41 -13.19 -14.98
CA HIS A 20 3.77 -14.50 -15.08
C HIS A 20 2.60 -14.49 -16.05
N TYR A 21 1.82 -13.40 -16.08
CA TYR A 21 0.75 -13.24 -17.07
C TYR A 21 1.29 -13.11 -18.50
N LYS A 22 2.30 -12.25 -18.72
CA LYS A 22 3.02 -12.16 -20.00
C LYS A 22 4.35 -11.39 -19.88
N PRO A 23 5.30 -11.62 -20.80
CA PRO A 23 6.52 -10.80 -20.86
C PRO A 23 6.22 -9.33 -21.16
N LEU A 24 6.90 -8.43 -20.45
CA LEU A 24 6.65 -6.99 -20.47
C LEU A 24 7.94 -6.20 -20.32
N HIS A 25 7.99 -5.06 -21.00
CA HIS A 25 8.95 -4.00 -20.68
C HIS A 25 8.42 -3.14 -19.50
N PRO A 26 9.27 -2.36 -18.80
CA PRO A 26 8.88 -1.61 -17.60
C PRO A 26 7.66 -0.68 -17.78
N TYR A 27 7.51 -0.05 -18.94
CA TYR A 27 6.34 0.79 -19.24
C TYR A 27 5.04 -0.02 -19.35
N GLY A 28 5.09 -1.22 -19.94
CA GLY A 28 3.95 -2.14 -19.97
C GLY A 28 3.50 -2.56 -18.57
N ILE A 29 4.45 -2.78 -17.65
CA ILE A 29 4.17 -3.06 -16.24
C ILE A 29 3.44 -1.87 -15.59
N GLN A 30 3.95 -0.64 -15.75
CA GLN A 30 3.30 0.56 -15.22
C GLN A 30 1.88 0.73 -15.75
N ARG A 31 1.70 0.49 -17.05
CA ARG A 31 0.41 0.58 -17.70
C ARG A 31 -0.58 -0.44 -17.13
N LEU A 32 -0.20 -1.72 -17.02
CA LEU A 32 -1.10 -2.73 -16.48
C LEU A 32 -1.45 -2.52 -15.01
N VAL A 33 -0.50 -2.05 -14.19
CA VAL A 33 -0.81 -1.70 -12.78
C VAL A 33 -1.89 -0.63 -12.71
N LYS A 34 -1.83 0.37 -13.60
CA LYS A 34 -2.86 1.41 -13.70
C LYS A 34 -4.18 0.85 -14.26
N ASP A 35 -4.12 0.16 -15.39
CA ASP A 35 -5.30 -0.36 -16.10
C ASP A 35 -6.09 -1.37 -15.23
N TRP A 36 -5.42 -2.07 -14.30
CA TRP A 36 -6.04 -3.02 -13.36
C TRP A 36 -6.31 -2.43 -11.98
N GLY A 37 -6.16 -1.10 -11.79
CA GLY A 37 -6.43 -0.44 -10.51
C GLY A 37 -5.49 -0.83 -9.35
N LYS A 38 -4.38 -1.51 -9.64
CA LYS A 38 -3.43 -2.02 -8.63
C LYS A 38 -2.61 -0.92 -7.97
N GLU A 39 -2.71 0.31 -8.43
CA GLU A 39 -2.13 1.50 -7.80
C GLU A 39 -2.65 1.78 -6.37
N GLN A 40 -3.77 1.16 -5.98
CA GLN A 40 -4.29 1.22 -4.62
C GLN A 40 -3.49 0.37 -3.62
N VAL A 41 -2.77 -0.64 -4.11
CA VAL A 41 -2.05 -1.62 -3.26
C VAL A 41 -0.55 -1.65 -3.51
N VAL A 42 -0.07 -1.11 -4.65
CA VAL A 42 1.35 -0.95 -4.94
C VAL A 42 1.70 0.42 -5.49
N ASN A 43 2.77 1.01 -4.95
CA ASN A 43 3.29 2.28 -5.43
C ASN A 43 4.23 2.09 -6.63
N VAL A 44 3.66 2.20 -7.84
CA VAL A 44 4.42 2.28 -9.10
C VAL A 44 4.62 3.72 -9.60
N ARG A 45 4.11 4.73 -8.87
CA ARG A 45 4.21 6.15 -9.29
C ARG A 45 5.66 6.60 -9.34
N GLN A 46 6.50 6.07 -8.44
CA GLN A 46 7.93 6.32 -8.43
C GLN A 46 8.64 5.41 -9.44
N ARG A 47 8.91 5.92 -10.66
CA ARG A 47 9.62 5.17 -11.71
C ARG A 47 10.89 4.50 -11.19
N ALA A 48 11.70 5.24 -10.44
CA ALA A 48 12.96 4.75 -9.89
C ALA A 48 12.78 3.49 -9.01
N SER A 49 11.67 3.38 -8.27
CA SER A 49 11.36 2.20 -7.45
C SER A 49 11.10 0.96 -8.32
N LEU A 50 10.36 1.13 -9.42
CA LEU A 50 10.10 0.04 -10.36
C LEU A 50 11.40 -0.45 -11.01
N TYR A 51 12.22 0.47 -11.53
CA TYR A 51 13.47 0.08 -12.18
C TYR A 51 14.43 -0.64 -11.22
N ARG A 52 14.60 -0.14 -9.98
CA ARG A 52 15.38 -0.84 -8.96
C ARG A 52 14.81 -2.22 -8.61
N THR A 53 13.48 -2.35 -8.60
CA THR A 53 12.82 -3.63 -8.35
C THR A 53 13.10 -4.62 -9.47
N ILE A 54 13.00 -4.19 -10.73
CA ILE A 54 13.31 -5.00 -11.91
C ILE A 54 14.77 -5.42 -11.90
N GLU A 55 15.70 -4.48 -11.69
CA GLU A 55 17.14 -4.75 -11.62
C GLU A 55 17.45 -5.80 -10.55
N ARG A 56 16.86 -5.66 -9.36
CA ARG A 56 17.02 -6.62 -8.28
C ARG A 56 16.44 -7.99 -8.61
N LEU A 57 15.21 -8.07 -9.14
CA LEU A 57 14.60 -9.33 -9.53
C LEU A 57 15.41 -10.05 -10.61
N ASN A 58 16.02 -9.29 -11.54
CA ASN A 58 16.89 -9.83 -12.58
C ASN A 58 18.23 -10.31 -11.99
N GLY A 59 18.83 -9.53 -11.09
CA GLY A 59 20.04 -9.91 -10.35
C GLY A 59 19.85 -11.16 -9.47
N ASP A 60 18.65 -11.34 -8.91
CA ASP A 60 18.27 -12.52 -8.12
C ASP A 60 17.86 -13.72 -9.02
N GLY A 61 17.86 -13.58 -10.35
CA GLY A 61 17.50 -14.64 -11.30
C GLY A 61 16.01 -15.00 -11.34
N LEU A 62 15.15 -14.15 -10.78
CA LEU A 62 13.69 -14.34 -10.73
C LEU A 62 13.00 -13.89 -12.02
N ILE A 63 13.64 -13.01 -12.78
CA ILE A 63 13.24 -12.63 -14.13
C ILE A 63 14.46 -12.67 -15.04
N ALA A 64 14.24 -12.77 -16.35
CA ALA A 64 15.28 -12.76 -17.36
C ALA A 64 14.92 -11.80 -18.49
N VAL A 65 15.94 -11.34 -19.22
CA VAL A 65 15.73 -10.61 -20.47
C VAL A 65 15.26 -11.60 -21.53
N ARG A 66 14.07 -11.36 -22.08
CA ARG A 66 13.53 -12.14 -23.20
C ARG A 66 14.09 -11.62 -24.52
N GLU A 67 13.99 -10.31 -24.73
CA GLU A 67 14.47 -9.63 -25.93
C GLU A 67 14.73 -8.14 -25.65
N THR A 68 15.58 -7.53 -26.45
CA THR A 68 15.76 -6.08 -26.49
C THR A 68 15.25 -5.59 -27.82
N GLU A 69 14.11 -4.90 -27.79
CA GLU A 69 13.53 -4.27 -28.97
C GLU A 69 14.31 -2.98 -29.28
N ARG A 70 14.88 -2.91 -30.48
CA ARG A 70 15.44 -1.68 -31.07
C ARG A 70 14.43 -1.11 -32.05
N ASP A 71 13.70 -0.09 -31.61
CA ASP A 71 12.97 0.77 -32.53
C ASP A 71 13.91 1.90 -33.00
N GLN A 72 14.02 2.15 -34.30
CA GLN A 72 14.91 3.19 -34.84
C GLN A 72 14.51 4.61 -34.39
N GLN A 73 13.28 4.76 -33.88
CA GLN A 73 12.70 6.06 -33.51
C GLN A 73 12.50 6.24 -31.99
N TYR A 74 12.74 5.21 -31.18
CA TYR A 74 12.57 5.25 -29.71
C TYR A 74 13.74 4.56 -28.99
N PRO A 75 13.96 4.85 -27.69
CA PRO A 75 14.99 4.16 -26.91
C PRO A 75 14.78 2.64 -26.89
N GLU A 76 15.88 1.89 -26.82
CA GLU A 76 15.86 0.43 -26.62
C GLU A 76 14.91 0.03 -25.49
N ARG A 77 14.04 -0.95 -25.74
CA ARG A 77 13.12 -1.49 -24.74
C ARG A 77 13.47 -2.94 -24.44
N THR A 78 13.98 -3.17 -23.24
CA THR A 78 14.18 -4.53 -22.73
C THR A 78 12.86 -5.11 -22.24
N VAL A 79 12.46 -6.22 -22.85
CA VAL A 79 11.31 -7.04 -22.42
C VAL A 79 11.82 -8.09 -21.46
N TYR A 80 11.18 -8.18 -20.29
CA TYR A 80 11.49 -9.18 -19.28
C TYR A 80 10.44 -10.29 -19.29
N GLU A 81 10.85 -11.48 -18.89
CA GLU A 81 9.97 -12.62 -18.60
C GLU A 81 10.30 -13.22 -17.23
N VAL A 82 9.31 -13.87 -16.61
CA VAL A 82 9.53 -14.54 -15.32
C VAL A 82 10.16 -15.92 -15.53
N THR A 83 11.14 -16.27 -14.69
CA THR A 83 11.79 -17.59 -14.71
C THR A 83 10.98 -18.62 -13.91
N ASP A 84 11.33 -19.90 -13.98
CA ASP A 84 10.72 -20.92 -13.10
C ASP A 84 10.93 -20.58 -11.62
N ALA A 85 12.15 -20.19 -11.24
CA ALA A 85 12.47 -19.72 -9.89
C ALA A 85 11.63 -18.48 -9.50
N GLY A 86 11.39 -17.57 -10.43
CA GLY A 86 10.51 -16.41 -10.24
C GLY A 86 9.05 -16.79 -9.96
N ARG A 87 8.52 -17.81 -10.66
CA ARG A 87 7.16 -18.33 -10.44
C ARG A 87 7.01 -18.94 -9.05
N GLU A 88 7.96 -19.80 -8.67
CA GLU A 88 7.98 -20.43 -7.35
C GLU A 88 8.09 -19.39 -6.23
N THR A 89 9.00 -18.42 -6.40
CA THR A 89 9.21 -17.34 -5.43
C THR A 89 7.98 -16.44 -5.29
N ALA A 90 7.30 -16.10 -6.39
CA ALA A 90 6.06 -15.32 -6.35
C ALA A 90 4.98 -16.03 -5.55
N ARG A 91 4.82 -17.34 -5.74
CA ARG A 91 3.87 -18.16 -4.99
C ARG A 91 4.23 -18.19 -3.50
N ALA A 92 5.49 -18.43 -3.16
CA ALA A 92 5.97 -18.46 -1.77
C ALA A 92 5.75 -17.11 -1.07
N TRP A 93 6.07 -16.00 -1.73
CA TRP A 93 5.83 -14.66 -1.19
C TRP A 93 4.35 -14.35 -1.02
N LEU A 94 3.49 -14.77 -1.96
CA LEU A 94 2.05 -14.60 -1.86
C LEU A 94 1.50 -15.36 -0.64
N GLU A 95 1.90 -16.63 -0.46
CA GLU A 95 1.49 -17.43 0.69
C GLU A 95 1.99 -16.82 2.01
N GLU A 96 3.24 -16.34 2.08
CA GLU A 96 3.80 -15.66 3.24
C GLU A 96 3.04 -14.37 3.57
N MET A 97 2.80 -13.51 2.57
CA MET A 97 2.09 -12.24 2.76
C MET A 97 0.64 -12.42 3.21
N LEU A 98 -0.02 -13.49 2.76
CA LEU A 98 -1.40 -13.80 3.16
C LEU A 98 -1.50 -14.46 4.54
N SER A 99 -0.50 -15.24 4.94
CA SER A 99 -0.54 -16.04 6.18
C SER A 99 0.10 -15.37 7.39
N ALA A 100 1.12 -14.54 7.18
CA ALA A 100 1.92 -13.95 8.24
C ALA A 100 1.83 -12.42 8.21
N PRO A 101 1.07 -11.79 9.13
CA PRO A 101 1.06 -10.34 9.27
C PRO A 101 2.47 -9.83 9.54
N LYS A 102 2.97 -8.94 8.67
CA LYS A 102 4.24 -8.24 8.89
C LYS A 102 3.97 -6.93 9.63
N GLN A 103 4.96 -6.49 10.40
CA GLN A 103 4.92 -5.16 10.98
C GLN A 103 5.03 -4.13 9.84
N GLU A 104 3.90 -3.49 9.55
CA GLU A 104 3.84 -2.34 8.66
C GLU A 104 4.09 -1.06 9.46
N PHE A 105 4.55 -0.02 8.78
CA PHE A 105 4.70 1.32 9.35
C PHE A 105 3.84 2.32 8.58
N PRO A 106 2.50 2.27 8.72
CA PRO A 106 1.62 3.17 7.97
C PRO A 106 1.75 4.61 8.48
N GLU A 107 1.55 5.58 7.58
CA GLU A 107 1.73 7.01 7.90
C GLU A 107 0.79 7.52 8.99
N PHE A 108 -0.46 7.05 9.01
CA PHE A 108 -1.47 7.56 9.93
C PHE A 108 -1.19 7.18 11.40
N PRO A 109 -0.94 5.91 11.77
CA PRO A 109 -0.48 5.56 13.12
C PRO A 109 0.83 6.26 13.53
N ALA A 110 1.75 6.50 12.59
CA ALA A 110 2.95 7.28 12.89
C ALA A 110 2.62 8.74 13.24
N ALA A 111 1.68 9.37 12.52
CA ALA A 111 1.17 10.70 12.87
C ALA A 111 0.42 10.69 14.21
N LEU A 112 -0.39 9.65 14.48
CA LEU A 112 -1.06 9.44 15.77
C LEU A 112 -0.07 9.19 16.92
N SER A 113 1.17 8.80 16.64
CA SER A 113 2.20 8.70 17.69
C SER A 113 2.80 10.06 18.06
N ASN A 114 2.47 11.11 17.31
CA ASN A 114 3.06 12.45 17.43
C ASN A 114 1.98 13.56 17.53
N LEU A 115 0.75 13.22 17.89
CA LEU A 115 -0.39 14.17 17.88
C LEU A 115 -0.28 15.30 18.91
N LEU A 116 0.57 15.14 19.93
CA LEU A 116 0.84 16.18 20.93
C LEU A 116 1.56 17.40 20.34
N LEU A 117 1.97 17.36 19.08
CA LEU A 117 2.41 18.52 18.31
C LEU A 117 1.25 19.47 17.94
N LEU A 118 0.00 19.04 18.10
CA LEU A 118 -1.20 19.81 17.80
C LEU A 118 -1.99 20.09 19.09
N THR A 119 -2.71 21.21 19.10
CA THR A 119 -3.77 21.45 20.06
C THR A 119 -4.99 20.56 19.77
N PRO A 120 -5.88 20.34 20.74
CA PRO A 120 -7.12 19.58 20.52
C PRO A 120 -7.97 20.13 19.36
N GLU A 121 -8.05 21.45 19.20
CA GLU A 121 -8.79 22.10 18.11
C GLU A 121 -8.13 21.85 16.74
N GLU A 122 -6.81 21.99 16.65
CA GLU A 122 -6.07 21.69 15.41
C GLU A 122 -6.21 20.22 15.02
N MET A 123 -6.15 19.31 16.00
CA MET A 123 -6.33 17.88 15.78
C MET A 123 -7.73 17.58 15.24
N ALA A 124 -8.79 18.14 15.85
CA ALA A 124 -10.15 17.97 15.39
C ALA A 124 -10.33 18.43 13.93
N ASN A 125 -9.82 19.62 13.59
CA ASN A 125 -9.88 20.17 12.25
C ASN A 125 -9.16 19.28 11.20
N VAL A 126 -7.99 18.72 11.54
CA VAL A 126 -7.23 17.84 10.64
C VAL A 126 -7.95 16.49 10.47
N LEU A 127 -8.46 15.91 11.55
CA LEU A 127 -9.17 14.63 11.52
C LEU A 127 -10.53 14.72 10.80
N GLU A 128 -11.22 15.85 10.89
CA GLU A 128 -12.44 16.10 10.09
C GLU A 128 -12.16 16.06 8.59
N ARG A 129 -11.06 16.70 8.13
CA ARG A 129 -10.64 16.61 6.73
C ARG A 129 -10.33 15.17 6.32
N ARG A 130 -9.69 14.41 7.20
CA ARG A 130 -9.43 12.99 6.97
C ARG A 130 -10.74 12.19 6.86
N ALA A 131 -11.71 12.45 7.74
CA ALA A 131 -13.02 11.78 7.72
C ALA A 131 -13.77 12.04 6.40
N VAL A 132 -13.72 13.26 5.86
CA VAL A 132 -14.29 13.58 4.54
C VAL A 132 -13.62 12.74 3.44
N ALA A 133 -12.29 12.73 3.38
CA ALA A 133 -11.55 11.95 2.38
C ALA A 133 -11.78 10.43 2.51
N LEU A 134 -11.91 9.91 3.73
CA LEU A 134 -12.23 8.51 3.98
C LEU A 134 -13.66 8.16 3.55
N ALA A 135 -14.62 9.07 3.77
CA ALA A 135 -16.00 8.89 3.31
C ALA A 135 -16.07 8.86 1.77
N GLU A 136 -15.44 9.80 1.09
CA GLU A 136 -15.36 9.81 -0.39
C GLU A 136 -14.70 8.52 -0.93
N LYS A 137 -13.64 8.05 -0.27
CA LYS A 137 -12.99 6.79 -0.63
C LYS A 137 -13.92 5.59 -0.42
N LEU A 138 -14.66 5.56 0.69
CA LEU A 138 -15.61 4.50 1.00
C LEU A 138 -16.72 4.44 -0.05
N ASP A 139 -17.31 5.57 -0.41
CA ASP A 139 -18.33 5.68 -1.45
C ASP A 139 -17.81 5.14 -2.80
N GLY A 140 -16.57 5.49 -3.16
CA GLY A 140 -15.92 4.97 -4.37
C GLY A 140 -15.72 3.45 -4.37
N LEU A 141 -15.34 2.86 -3.23
CA LEU A 141 -15.18 1.41 -3.09
C LEU A 141 -16.54 0.69 -3.15
N GLU A 142 -17.58 1.25 -2.54
CA GLU A 142 -18.93 0.70 -2.59
C GLU A 142 -19.51 0.73 -4.01
N ALA A 143 -19.29 1.82 -4.74
CA ALA A 143 -19.66 1.92 -6.16
C ALA A 143 -18.92 0.89 -7.03
N ALA A 144 -17.63 0.66 -6.78
CA ALA A 144 -16.85 -0.35 -7.49
C ALA A 144 -17.38 -1.77 -7.23
N LEU A 145 -17.67 -2.10 -5.97
CA LEU A 145 -18.24 -3.41 -5.59
C LEU A 145 -19.61 -3.65 -6.23
N ALA A 146 -20.45 -2.61 -6.33
CA ALA A 146 -21.75 -2.70 -7.00
C ALA A 146 -21.58 -2.96 -8.51
N ALA A 147 -20.71 -2.20 -9.18
CA ALA A 147 -20.43 -2.36 -10.60
C ALA A 147 -19.86 -3.75 -10.95
N GLU A 148 -18.97 -4.30 -10.11
CA GLU A 148 -18.42 -5.65 -10.28
C GLU A 148 -19.48 -6.75 -10.08
N ALA A 149 -20.41 -6.55 -9.13
CA ALA A 149 -21.51 -7.48 -8.90
C ALA A 149 -22.46 -7.56 -10.12
N ASP A 150 -22.75 -6.42 -10.73
CA ASP A 150 -23.62 -6.33 -11.92
C ASP A 150 -23.00 -7.01 -13.16
N GLN A 151 -21.66 -7.12 -13.22
CA GLN A 151 -20.94 -7.81 -14.30
C GLN A 151 -20.95 -9.35 -14.14
N GLY A 152 -21.47 -9.89 -13.04
CA GLY A 152 -21.52 -11.33 -12.79
C GLY A 152 -20.15 -11.98 -12.58
N LEU A 153 -19.12 -11.20 -12.23
CA LEU A 153 -17.78 -11.72 -11.96
C LEU A 153 -17.76 -12.55 -10.66
N PRO A 154 -16.96 -13.63 -10.59
CA PRO A 154 -16.85 -14.42 -9.38
C PRO A 154 -16.30 -13.59 -8.21
N ARG A 155 -16.84 -13.78 -6.99
CA ARG A 155 -16.44 -13.02 -5.78
C ARG A 155 -14.92 -12.94 -5.54
N ILE A 156 -14.17 -13.95 -5.96
CA ILE A 156 -12.71 -13.97 -5.82
C ILE A 156 -12.02 -12.74 -6.45
N THR A 157 -12.61 -12.15 -7.50
CA THR A 157 -12.04 -10.99 -8.19
C THR A 157 -12.19 -9.69 -7.40
N ARG A 158 -13.08 -9.65 -6.40
CA ARG A 158 -13.40 -8.46 -5.61
C ARG A 158 -12.90 -8.48 -4.16
N LEU A 159 -12.22 -9.55 -3.73
CA LEU A 159 -11.75 -9.67 -2.34
C LEU A 159 -10.84 -8.50 -1.92
N GLU A 160 -10.01 -7.98 -2.82
CA GLU A 160 -9.18 -6.80 -2.56
C GLU A 160 -10.04 -5.57 -2.25
N THR A 161 -11.06 -5.30 -3.07
CA THR A 161 -12.00 -4.19 -2.87
C THR A 161 -12.84 -4.37 -1.60
N GLU A 162 -13.32 -5.60 -1.31
CA GLU A 162 -14.03 -5.94 -0.07
C GLU A 162 -13.16 -5.63 1.17
N TYR A 163 -11.88 -6.02 1.15
CA TYR A 163 -10.94 -5.73 2.23
C TYR A 163 -10.70 -4.23 2.41
N LEU A 164 -10.41 -3.51 1.33
CA LEU A 164 -10.18 -2.07 1.37
C LEU A 164 -11.41 -1.32 1.90
N ARG A 165 -12.61 -1.75 1.51
CA ARG A 165 -13.88 -1.21 2.02
C ARG A 165 -14.01 -1.41 3.51
N ALA A 166 -13.75 -2.63 4.00
CA ALA A 166 -13.85 -2.96 5.43
C ALA A 166 -12.89 -2.11 6.29
N VAL A 167 -11.62 -2.02 5.88
CA VAL A 167 -10.60 -1.24 6.60
C VAL A 167 -10.93 0.26 6.56
N THR A 168 -11.33 0.78 5.40
CA THR A 168 -11.66 2.21 5.24
C THR A 168 -12.88 2.59 6.10
N ALA A 169 -13.90 1.73 6.16
CA ALA A 169 -15.08 1.95 6.98
C ALA A 169 -14.75 1.96 8.49
N ALA A 170 -13.94 1.00 8.95
CA ALA A 170 -13.51 0.93 10.34
C ALA A 170 -12.67 2.16 10.74
N GLU A 171 -11.78 2.61 9.86
CA GLU A 171 -10.98 3.80 10.11
C GLU A 171 -11.86 5.07 10.14
N LEU A 172 -12.82 5.21 9.22
CA LEU A 172 -13.75 6.33 9.20
C LEU A 172 -14.59 6.41 10.48
N GLU A 173 -15.11 5.27 10.93
CA GLU A 173 -15.87 5.15 12.18
C GLU A 173 -15.03 5.63 13.37
N TRP A 174 -13.80 5.12 13.49
CA TRP A 174 -12.89 5.50 14.56
C TRP A 174 -12.53 6.99 14.52
N VAL A 175 -12.19 7.54 13.34
CA VAL A 175 -11.84 8.95 13.20
C VAL A 175 -13.01 9.86 13.58
N ARG A 176 -14.25 9.49 13.20
CA ARG A 176 -15.45 10.27 13.55
C ARG A 176 -15.69 10.28 15.07
N ALA A 177 -15.54 9.13 15.74
CA ALA A 177 -15.66 9.04 17.19
C ALA A 177 -14.62 9.93 17.90
N VAL A 178 -13.36 9.90 17.46
CA VAL A 178 -12.31 10.75 18.04
C VAL A 178 -12.57 12.24 17.82
N VAL A 179 -13.08 12.62 16.64
CA VAL A 179 -13.48 14.00 16.37
C VAL A 179 -14.61 14.42 17.31
N GLU A 180 -15.62 13.58 17.51
CA GLU A 180 -16.72 13.86 18.44
C GLU A 180 -16.20 14.08 19.86
N ASP A 181 -15.32 13.21 20.35
CA ASP A 181 -14.72 13.34 21.68
C ASP A 181 -13.88 14.62 21.83
N LEU A 182 -13.11 14.99 20.80
CA LEU A 182 -12.33 16.25 20.78
C LEU A 182 -13.25 17.47 20.82
N ARG A 183 -14.32 17.47 20.01
CA ARG A 183 -15.28 18.58 19.92
C ARG A 183 -16.14 18.72 21.18
N ALA A 184 -16.46 17.60 21.83
CA ALA A 184 -17.15 17.57 23.12
C ALA A 184 -16.23 17.96 24.30
N GLY A 185 -14.92 18.09 24.08
CA GLY A 185 -13.94 18.35 25.12
C GLY A 185 -13.62 17.14 26.01
N GLY A 186 -14.04 15.93 25.61
CA GLY A 186 -13.71 14.67 26.28
C GLY A 186 -12.24 14.27 26.10
N LEU A 187 -11.60 14.78 25.05
CA LEU A 187 -10.16 14.65 24.81
C LEU A 187 -9.48 16.03 24.89
N ALA A 188 -9.19 16.47 26.12
CA ALA A 188 -8.49 17.73 26.37
C ALA A 188 -7.16 17.48 27.09
N TRP A 189 -6.11 18.16 26.62
CA TRP A 189 -4.81 18.22 27.28
C TRP A 189 -4.20 19.61 27.12
N SER A 190 -3.32 19.96 28.04
CA SER A 190 -2.46 21.14 27.96
C SER A 190 -1.01 20.74 27.93
N LYS A 191 -0.16 21.59 27.35
CA LYS A 191 1.28 21.37 27.34
C LYS A 191 1.84 21.20 28.75
N ASP A 192 1.36 21.99 29.71
CA ASP A 192 1.79 21.91 31.11
C ASP A 192 1.44 20.56 31.76
N GLN A 193 0.26 19.99 31.44
CA GLN A 193 -0.11 18.64 31.89
C GLN A 193 0.80 17.56 31.30
N LEU A 194 1.16 17.70 30.03
CA LEU A 194 2.07 16.76 29.34
C LEU A 194 3.50 16.86 29.88
N ASP A 195 4.00 18.08 30.08
CA ASP A 195 5.33 18.34 30.64
C ASP A 195 5.43 17.79 32.07
N ALA A 196 4.37 17.93 32.87
CA ALA A 196 4.29 17.35 34.22
C ALA A 196 4.29 15.80 34.21
N LEU A 197 3.61 15.17 33.24
CA LEU A 197 3.63 13.71 33.07
C LEU A 197 5.00 13.20 32.60
N ALA A 198 5.66 13.94 31.71
CA ALA A 198 6.99 13.60 31.19
C ALA A 198 8.10 13.72 32.25
N ALA A 199 7.92 14.60 33.25
CA ALA A 199 8.87 14.78 34.35
C ALA A 199 8.91 13.59 35.34
N GLY A 200 7.90 12.70 35.34
CA GLY A 200 7.78 11.55 36.24
C GLY A 200 7.55 11.94 37.71
N PRO A 201 7.15 10.99 38.58
CA PRO A 201 7.05 11.28 40.01
C PRO A 201 8.43 11.59 40.56
N VAL A 202 8.59 12.77 41.17
CA VAL A 202 9.77 13.09 41.98
C VAL A 202 9.78 12.08 43.13
N HIS A 203 10.63 11.06 43.03
CA HIS A 203 10.91 10.17 44.16
C HIS A 203 11.50 11.02 45.30
N GLN A 204 10.66 11.32 46.30
CA GLN A 204 11.10 11.74 47.63
C GLN A 204 11.34 10.50 48.50
#